data_AF-A0A7U9N2R8-F1
#
_entry.id   AF-A0A7U9N2R8-F1
#
_cell.length_a   1.000
_cell.length_b   1.000
_cell.length_c   1.000
_cell.angle_alpha   90.00
_cell.angle_beta   90.00
_cell.angle_gamma   90.00
#
_symmetry.space_group_name_H-M   'P 1'
#
loop_
_entity.id
_entity.type
_entity.pdbx_description
1 polymer ?
#
loop_
_entity_poly.entity_id
_entity_poly.type
_entity_poly.pdbx_seq_one_letter_code
_entity_poly.pdbx_strand_id
1 'polypeptide(L)'
;MIVKTTAEAWEAANKMLPTDYQKDEESSQRAGYPIYRSTAADHYNFYICDLNDRLEVNMNGESVNIWIREEERGEDVEVTVIAKTGETRTYTTYAAYRKDFRFFWSSGQESNFEDGTEKHFEKIIQALRMVNEDEAKIESHRNGLTTVFTFRKFR
;
A
#
# COMPACT_ATOMS: atom_id res chain seq x y z
N MET A 1 1.71 -8.63 11.60
CA MET A 1 1.27 -8.94 10.22
C MET A 1 1.17 -7.66 9.40
N ILE A 2 1.07 -7.75 8.07
CA ILE A 2 0.93 -6.59 7.16
C ILE A 2 -0.31 -6.82 6.30
N VAL A 3 -1.13 -5.77 6.13
CA VAL A 3 -2.35 -5.74 5.32
C VAL A 3 -2.41 -4.44 4.52
N LYS A 4 -3.24 -4.40 3.47
CA LYS A 4 -3.25 -3.31 2.48
C LYS A 4 -4.16 -2.16 2.85
N THR A 5 -5.22 -2.45 3.61
CA THR A 5 -6.26 -1.47 3.93
C THR A 5 -6.64 -1.52 5.40
N THR A 6 -7.19 -0.41 5.90
CA THR A 6 -7.78 -0.35 7.25
C THR A 6 -8.88 -1.40 7.43
N ALA A 7 -9.70 -1.66 6.41
CA ALA A 7 -10.73 -2.69 6.48
C ALA A 7 -10.15 -4.10 6.68
N GLU A 8 -9.12 -4.47 5.91
CA GLU A 8 -8.41 -5.74 6.10
C GLU A 8 -7.75 -5.84 7.48
N ALA A 9 -7.26 -4.73 8.03
CA ALA A 9 -6.69 -4.70 9.38
C ALA A 9 -7.75 -5.01 10.44
N TRP A 10 -8.93 -4.40 10.32
CA TRP A 10 -10.05 -4.67 11.22
C TRP A 10 -10.58 -6.09 11.07
N GLU A 11 -10.65 -6.65 9.85
CA GLU A 11 -11.01 -8.06 9.66
C GLU A 11 -10.00 -9.00 10.32
N ALA A 12 -8.70 -8.71 10.21
CA ALA A 12 -7.66 -9.50 10.86
C ALA A 12 -7.72 -9.36 12.39
N ALA A 13 -7.96 -8.16 12.92
CA ALA A 13 -8.17 -7.93 14.34
C ALA A 13 -9.38 -8.71 14.88
N ASN A 14 -10.51 -8.71 14.15
CA ASN A 14 -11.72 -9.47 14.51
C ASN A 14 -11.51 -10.98 14.53
N LYS A 15 -10.62 -11.50 13.67
CA LYS A 15 -10.24 -12.92 13.69
C LYS A 15 -9.39 -13.27 14.91
N MET A 16 -8.56 -12.34 15.38
CA MET A 16 -7.72 -12.53 16.58
C MET A 16 -8.51 -12.35 17.87
N LEU A 17 -9.41 -11.37 17.90
CA LEU A 17 -10.25 -11.01 19.03
C LEU A 17 -11.72 -11.19 18.62
N PRO A 18 -12.25 -12.42 18.64
CA PRO A 18 -13.62 -12.72 18.22
C PRO A 18 -14.64 -12.39 19.32
N THR A 19 -14.41 -11.31 20.07
CA THR A 19 -15.35 -10.81 21.09
C THR A 19 -15.86 -9.45 20.67
N ASP A 20 -17.05 -9.07 21.15
CA ASP A 20 -17.51 -7.70 21.00
C ASP A 20 -16.57 -6.72 21.71
N TYR A 21 -16.43 -5.53 21.15
CA TYR A 21 -15.64 -4.45 21.72
C TYR A 21 -16.30 -3.10 21.44
N GLN A 22 -16.04 -2.13 22.31
CA GLN A 22 -16.56 -0.77 22.19
C GLN A 22 -15.45 0.25 22.40
N LYS A 23 -15.60 1.40 21.76
CA LYS A 23 -14.65 2.50 21.92
C LYS A 23 -14.69 3.02 23.35
N ASP A 24 -13.54 3.05 24.01
CA ASP A 24 -13.35 3.66 25.32
C ASP A 24 -12.99 5.13 25.10
N GLU A 25 -13.99 6.02 25.21
CA GLU A 25 -13.81 7.45 24.95
C GLU A 25 -12.81 8.11 25.90
N GLU A 26 -12.79 7.73 27.18
CA GLU A 26 -11.88 8.31 28.17
C GLU A 26 -10.42 7.92 27.86
N SER A 27 -10.17 6.63 27.65
CA SER A 27 -8.82 6.16 27.29
C SER A 27 -8.39 6.73 25.93
N SER A 28 -9.31 6.79 24.96
CA SER A 28 -9.03 7.35 23.63
C SER A 28 -8.63 8.82 23.72
N GLN A 29 -9.36 9.62 24.51
CA GLN A 29 -9.08 11.04 24.70
C GLN A 29 -7.72 11.24 25.38
N ARG A 30 -7.40 10.45 26.41
CA ARG A 30 -6.12 10.53 27.12
C ARG A 30 -4.93 10.11 26.25
N ALA A 31 -5.09 9.11 25.40
CA ALA A 31 -4.03 8.55 24.58
C ALA A 31 -3.79 9.36 23.28
N GLY A 32 -4.81 10.07 22.79
CA GLY A 32 -4.75 10.81 21.53
C GLY A 32 -5.01 9.95 20.29
N TYR A 33 -5.48 8.72 20.46
CA TYR A 33 -5.86 7.79 19.39
C TYR A 33 -7.02 6.89 19.85
N PRO A 34 -7.85 6.34 18.93
CA PRO A 34 -8.95 5.48 19.31
C PRO A 34 -8.49 4.18 19.99
N ILE A 35 -9.09 3.86 21.12
CA ILE A 35 -8.91 2.62 21.87
C ILE A 35 -10.25 1.93 22.01
N TYR A 36 -10.32 0.67 21.64
CA TYR A 36 -11.51 -0.17 21.75
C TYR A 36 -11.25 -1.28 22.75
N ARG A 37 -12.12 -1.44 23.76
CA ARG A 37 -12.00 -2.47 24.79
C ARG A 37 -13.03 -3.56 24.59
N SER A 38 -12.65 -4.80 24.89
CA SER A 38 -13.61 -5.91 24.89
C SER A 38 -14.73 -5.67 25.90
N THR A 39 -15.95 -6.03 25.51
CA THR A 39 -17.14 -6.01 26.39
C THR A 39 -17.43 -7.39 27.01
N ALA A 40 -16.66 -8.42 26.65
CA ALA A 40 -16.79 -9.76 27.21
C ALA A 40 -16.23 -9.81 28.65
N ALA A 41 -16.99 -10.40 29.57
CA ALA A 41 -16.67 -10.41 31.01
C ALA A 41 -15.34 -11.14 31.33
N ASP A 42 -15.03 -12.16 30.53
CA ASP A 42 -13.86 -13.03 30.58
C ASP A 42 -12.63 -12.47 29.84
N HIS A 43 -12.80 -11.37 29.09
CA HIS A 43 -11.75 -10.74 28.27
C HIS A 43 -11.66 -9.22 28.46
N TYR A 44 -12.12 -8.69 29.60
CA TYR A 44 -12.20 -7.25 29.88
C TYR A 44 -10.86 -6.48 29.74
N ASN A 45 -9.74 -7.18 29.82
CA ASN A 45 -8.40 -6.61 29.68
C ASN A 45 -7.89 -6.59 28.24
N PHE A 46 -8.66 -7.08 27.26
CA PHE A 46 -8.29 -7.07 25.86
C PHE A 46 -8.69 -5.74 25.23
N TYR A 47 -7.85 -5.23 24.33
CA TYR A 47 -8.12 -3.98 23.65
C TYR A 47 -7.44 -3.90 22.28
N ILE A 48 -7.96 -3.02 21.44
CA ILE A 48 -7.40 -2.67 20.14
C ILE A 48 -7.10 -1.17 20.14
N CYS A 49 -5.86 -0.79 19.85
CA CYS A 49 -5.50 0.59 19.58
C CYS A 49 -5.44 0.83 18.07
N ASP A 50 -6.18 1.83 17.58
CA ASP A 50 -6.08 2.29 16.20
C ASP A 50 -5.04 3.42 16.12
N LEU A 51 -3.85 3.09 15.63
CA LEU A 51 -2.72 4.01 15.56
C LEU A 51 -2.58 4.64 14.16
N ASN A 52 -3.63 4.56 13.33
CA ASN A 52 -3.71 5.06 11.95
C ASN A 52 -2.82 4.31 10.94
N ASP A 53 -1.55 4.02 11.26
CA ASP A 53 -0.64 3.24 10.39
C ASP A 53 -0.64 1.73 10.72
N ARG A 54 -1.26 1.35 11.84
CA ARG A 54 -1.43 -0.01 12.30
C ARG A 54 -2.55 -0.12 13.31
N LEU A 55 -3.07 -1.33 13.47
CA LEU A 55 -3.82 -1.72 14.67
C LEU A 55 -2.89 -2.49 15.62
N GLU A 56 -2.91 -2.14 16.90
CA GLU A 56 -2.30 -2.96 17.96
C GLU A 56 -3.39 -3.71 18.70
N VAL A 57 -3.36 -5.04 18.63
CA VAL A 57 -4.32 -5.92 19.31
C VAL A 57 -3.65 -6.50 20.54
N ASN A 58 -4.12 -6.14 21.73
CA ASN A 58 -3.63 -6.67 23.00
C ASN A 58 -4.59 -7.74 23.53
N MET A 59 -4.04 -8.92 23.80
CA MET A 59 -4.74 -10.06 24.39
C MET A 59 -4.00 -10.45 25.66
N ASN A 60 -4.53 -10.05 26.81
CA ASN A 60 -3.98 -10.39 28.13
C ASN A 60 -2.50 -10.01 28.35
N GLY A 61 -2.08 -8.84 27.85
CA GLY A 61 -0.70 -8.37 27.99
C GLY A 61 0.23 -8.75 26.83
N GLU A 62 -0.22 -9.59 25.90
CA GLU A 62 0.50 -9.86 24.64
C GLU A 62 -0.06 -8.98 23.52
N SER A 63 0.80 -8.18 22.89
CA SER A 63 0.41 -7.28 21.78
C SER A 63 0.85 -7.83 20.42
N VAL A 64 -0.08 -7.87 19.47
CA VAL A 64 0.16 -8.17 18.05
C VAL A 64 -0.08 -6.92 17.22
N ASN A 65 0.88 -6.55 16.37
CA ASN A 65 0.75 -5.43 15.44
C ASN A 65 0.26 -5.87 14.06
N ILE A 66 -0.77 -5.19 13.56
CA ILE A 66 -1.33 -5.31 12.21
C ILE A 66 -1.03 -4.04 11.46
N TRP A 67 0.07 -4.04 10.71
CA TRP A 67 0.53 -2.88 9.96
C TRP A 67 -0.34 -2.67 8.70
N ILE A 68 -0.87 -1.46 8.55
CA ILE A 68 -1.58 -1.03 7.35
C ILE A 68 -0.53 -0.41 6.44
N ARG A 69 -0.04 -1.22 5.50
CA ARG A 69 0.86 -0.75 4.46
C ARG A 69 0.20 -1.09 3.15
N GLU A 70 -0.11 -0.07 2.35
CA GLU A 70 -0.14 -0.32 0.92
C GLU A 70 1.23 -0.92 0.59
N GLU A 71 1.29 -2.21 0.18
CA GLU A 71 2.49 -2.73 -0.46
C GLU A 71 2.94 -1.65 -1.45
N GLU A 72 4.20 -1.21 -1.36
CA GLU A 72 4.72 -0.26 -2.35
C GLU A 72 4.48 -0.92 -3.71
N ARG A 73 3.50 -0.39 -4.47
CA ARG A 73 3.03 -1.07 -5.68
C ARG A 73 4.23 -1.20 -6.61
N GLY A 74 4.53 -2.44 -7.02
CA GLY A 74 5.62 -2.73 -7.96
C GLY A 74 7.05 -2.62 -7.40
N GLU A 75 7.30 -3.06 -6.16
CA GLU A 75 8.67 -3.32 -5.66
C GLU A 75 9.46 -4.28 -6.57
N ASP A 76 8.75 -5.21 -7.22
CA ASP A 76 9.20 -6.21 -8.19
C ASP A 76 9.29 -5.67 -9.62
N VAL A 77 9.08 -4.37 -9.85
CA VAL A 77 9.12 -3.76 -11.19
C VAL A 77 10.07 -2.57 -11.20
N GLU A 78 11.12 -2.68 -12.01
CA GLU A 78 12.01 -1.57 -12.37
C GLU A 78 11.40 -0.78 -13.53
N VAL A 79 11.52 0.55 -13.49
CA VAL A 79 10.96 1.41 -14.53
C VAL A 79 12.06 2.28 -15.13
N THR A 80 12.26 2.18 -16.44
CA THR A 80 13.15 3.07 -17.19
C THR A 80 12.34 3.99 -18.07
N VAL A 81 12.57 5.30 -17.96
CA VAL A 81 11.94 6.33 -18.77
C VAL A 81 12.98 6.91 -19.71
N ILE A 82 12.67 6.95 -21.00
CA ILE A 82 13.52 7.50 -22.05
C ILE A 82 12.77 8.65 -22.71
N ALA A 83 13.30 9.86 -22.59
CA ALA A 83 12.77 11.04 -23.26
C ALA A 83 13.17 11.06 -24.74
N LYS A 84 12.40 11.77 -25.57
CA LYS A 84 12.71 12.00 -26.99
C LYS A 84 14.09 12.63 -27.21
N THR A 85 14.59 13.39 -26.23
CA THR A 85 15.93 13.98 -26.23
C THR A 85 17.05 12.96 -26.05
N GLY A 86 16.72 11.71 -25.68
CA GLY A 86 17.66 10.65 -25.32
C GLY A 86 17.98 10.57 -23.83
N GLU A 87 17.51 11.52 -23.02
CA GLU A 87 17.69 11.48 -21.57
C GLU A 87 16.98 10.24 -20.99
N THR A 88 17.70 9.48 -20.17
CA THR A 88 17.21 8.22 -19.59
C THR A 88 17.27 8.29 -18.08
N ARG A 89 16.20 7.86 -17.42
CA ARG A 89 16.10 7.77 -15.97
C ARG A 89 15.55 6.42 -15.56
N THR A 90 16.24 5.75 -14.65
CA THR A 90 15.85 4.43 -14.14
C THR A 90 15.45 4.54 -12.67
N TYR A 91 14.30 3.96 -12.37
CA TYR A 91 13.72 3.85 -11.05
C TYR A 91 13.81 2.41 -10.61
N THR A 92 14.37 2.19 -9.42
CA THR A 92 14.49 0.85 -8.85
C THR A 92 13.12 0.19 -8.75
N THR A 93 12.09 0.87 -8.24
CA THR A 93 10.73 0.34 -8.10
C THR A 93 9.69 1.19 -8.84
N TYR A 94 8.55 0.59 -9.19
CA TYR A 94 7.40 1.34 -9.71
C TYR A 94 6.88 2.36 -8.69
N ALA A 95 6.95 2.05 -7.39
CA ALA A 95 6.60 3.00 -6.33
C ALA A 95 7.50 4.24 -6.34
N ALA A 96 8.81 4.09 -6.57
CA ALA A 96 9.72 5.21 -6.73
C ALA A 96 9.40 6.02 -8.00
N TYR A 97 9.13 5.33 -9.12
CA TYR A 97 8.66 5.98 -10.33
C TYR A 97 7.36 6.76 -10.09
N ARG A 98 6.39 6.20 -9.35
CA ARG A 98 5.09 6.82 -9.08
C ARG A 98 5.19 8.13 -8.27
N LYS A 99 6.21 8.27 -7.43
CA LYS A 99 6.47 9.54 -6.72
C LYS A 99 6.86 10.66 -7.69
N ASP A 100 7.56 10.30 -8.76
CA ASP A 100 8.07 11.24 -9.76
C ASP A 100 7.21 11.32 -11.04
N PHE A 101 6.40 10.32 -11.39
CA PHE A 101 5.71 10.27 -12.69
C PHE A 101 4.69 11.40 -12.84
N ARG A 102 4.10 11.86 -11.73
CA ARG A 102 3.22 13.05 -11.72
C ARG A 102 3.93 14.28 -12.29
N PHE A 103 5.24 14.41 -12.11
CA PHE A 103 6.05 15.49 -12.69
C PHE A 103 6.22 15.36 -14.22
N PHE A 104 6.27 14.13 -14.74
CA PHE A 104 6.44 13.87 -16.18
C PHE A 104 5.13 13.91 -16.97
N TRP A 105 3.99 13.65 -16.31
CA TRP A 105 2.69 13.43 -16.96
C TRP A 105 1.65 14.51 -16.69
N SER A 106 1.89 15.40 -15.71
CA SER A 106 0.95 16.45 -15.33
C SER A 106 1.55 17.83 -15.53
N SER A 107 0.74 18.74 -16.08
CA SER A 107 0.87 20.19 -15.97
C SER A 107 0.77 20.71 -14.52
N GLY A 108 1.03 19.86 -13.52
CA GLY A 108 0.87 20.12 -12.09
C GLY A 108 -0.58 20.11 -11.58
N GLN A 109 -1.55 19.61 -12.35
CA GLN A 109 -2.96 19.54 -11.96
C GLN A 109 -3.54 18.15 -12.13
N GLU A 110 -4.08 17.60 -11.04
CA GLU A 110 -4.79 16.32 -10.96
C GLU A 110 -5.98 16.36 -11.93
N SER A 111 -5.81 15.78 -13.12
CA SER A 111 -6.88 15.64 -14.10
C SER A 111 -7.35 14.19 -14.14
N ASN A 112 -8.60 13.98 -14.57
CA ASN A 112 -9.20 12.65 -14.75
C ASN A 112 -8.40 11.68 -15.65
N PHE A 113 -7.33 12.15 -16.31
CA PHE A 113 -6.40 11.34 -17.10
C PHE A 113 -5.29 10.66 -16.29
N GLU A 114 -4.99 11.15 -15.08
CA GLU A 114 -3.94 10.60 -14.20
C GLU A 114 -4.38 9.26 -13.60
N ASP A 115 -5.60 9.19 -13.07
CA ASP A 115 -6.19 7.95 -12.56
C ASP A 115 -6.29 6.86 -13.66
N GLY A 116 -6.62 7.27 -14.89
CA GLY A 116 -6.61 6.36 -16.05
C GLY A 116 -5.21 5.84 -16.41
N THR A 117 -4.17 6.64 -16.21
CA THR A 117 -2.78 6.28 -16.54
C THR A 117 -2.19 5.36 -15.47
N GLU A 118 -2.43 5.64 -14.19
CA GLU A 118 -2.03 4.73 -13.10
C GLU A 118 -2.71 3.37 -13.24
N LYS A 119 -4.03 3.34 -13.49
CA LYS A 119 -4.77 2.10 -13.78
C LYS A 119 -4.22 1.35 -14.99
N HIS A 120 -3.72 2.06 -16.00
CA HIS A 120 -3.08 1.44 -17.16
C HIS A 120 -1.74 0.78 -16.77
N PHE A 121 -0.89 1.47 -16.01
CA PHE A 121 0.38 0.91 -15.52
C PHE A 121 0.16 -0.27 -14.57
N GLU A 122 -0.88 -0.24 -13.75
CA GLU A 122 -1.24 -1.38 -12.90
C GLU A 122 -1.59 -2.62 -13.72
N LYS A 123 -2.30 -2.46 -14.84
CA LYS A 123 -2.57 -3.57 -15.77
C LYS A 123 -1.29 -4.10 -16.41
N ILE A 124 -0.33 -3.22 -16.72
CA ILE A 124 0.99 -3.62 -17.22
C ILE A 124 1.75 -4.45 -16.17
N ILE A 125 1.79 -3.99 -14.93
CA ILE A 125 2.44 -4.70 -13.82
C ILE A 125 1.77 -6.05 -13.57
N GLN A 126 0.43 -6.10 -13.59
CA GLN A 126 -0.31 -7.36 -13.51
C GLN A 126 0.03 -8.30 -14.68
N ALA A 127 0.13 -7.79 -15.91
CA ALA A 127 0.52 -8.58 -17.07
C ALA A 127 1.93 -9.17 -16.93
N LEU A 128 2.89 -8.36 -16.49
CA LEU A 128 4.25 -8.81 -16.18
C LEU A 128 4.28 -9.92 -15.12
N ARG A 129 3.50 -9.75 -14.04
CA ARG A 129 3.37 -10.76 -12.98
C ARG A 129 2.69 -12.05 -13.45
N MET A 130 1.77 -11.95 -14.41
CA MET A 130 1.14 -13.13 -15.04
C MET A 130 2.13 -13.88 -15.93
N VAL A 131 3.02 -13.17 -16.64
CA VAL A 131 4.12 -13.79 -17.40
C VAL A 131 5.09 -14.49 -16.45
N ASN A 132 5.39 -13.89 -15.28
CA ASN A 132 6.20 -14.49 -14.21
C ASN A 132 7.59 -14.97 -14.66
N GLU A 133 8.17 -14.28 -15.65
CA GLU A 133 9.51 -14.52 -16.19
C GLU A 133 10.41 -13.35 -15.81
N ASP A 134 11.56 -13.66 -15.21
CA ASP A 134 12.51 -12.63 -14.79
C ASP A 134 12.99 -11.83 -16.00
N GLU A 135 13.17 -10.52 -15.80
CA GLU A 135 13.51 -9.56 -16.87
C GLU A 135 12.47 -9.39 -17.97
N ALA A 136 11.24 -9.92 -17.82
CA ALA A 136 10.15 -9.63 -18.75
C ALA A 136 9.89 -8.13 -18.83
N LYS A 137 9.67 -7.62 -20.05
CA LYS A 137 9.49 -6.18 -20.31
C LYS A 137 8.19 -5.88 -21.01
N ILE A 138 7.57 -4.77 -20.62
CA ILE A 138 6.51 -4.13 -21.38
C ILE A 138 6.89 -2.67 -21.57
N GLU A 139 6.75 -2.20 -22.81
CA GLU A 139 7.07 -0.83 -23.20
C GLU A 139 5.80 -0.06 -23.55
N SER A 140 5.74 1.19 -23.11
CA SER A 140 4.68 2.13 -23.46
C SER A 140 5.30 3.39 -24.08
N HIS A 141 4.85 3.74 -25.28
CA HIS A 141 5.28 4.97 -25.97
C HIS A 141 4.14 5.97 -26.01
N ARG A 142 4.33 7.15 -25.40
CA ARG A 142 3.31 8.21 -25.42
C ARG A 142 3.94 9.58 -25.19
N ASN A 143 3.48 10.57 -25.96
CA ASN A 143 3.96 11.97 -25.93
C ASN A 143 5.49 12.14 -26.05
N GLY A 144 6.17 11.24 -26.78
CA GLY A 144 7.63 11.28 -26.93
C GLY A 144 8.41 10.76 -25.72
N LEU A 145 7.73 10.13 -24.76
CA LEU A 145 8.34 9.35 -23.69
C LEU A 145 8.14 7.86 -23.98
N THR A 146 9.22 7.09 -23.81
CA THR A 146 9.17 5.63 -23.76
C THR A 146 9.35 5.21 -22.30
N THR A 147 8.36 4.52 -21.74
CA THR A 147 8.42 3.95 -20.39
C THR A 147 8.53 2.43 -20.51
N VAL A 148 9.62 1.87 -20.00
CA VAL A 148 9.91 0.44 -19.99
C VAL A 148 9.71 -0.10 -18.58
N PHE A 149 8.75 -1.00 -18.40
CA PHE A 149 8.51 -1.71 -17.14
C PHE A 149 9.20 -3.07 -17.22
N THR A 150 10.16 -3.32 -16.33
CA THR A 150 10.94 -4.56 -16.28
C THR A 150 10.61 -5.31 -14.99
N PHE A 151 10.10 -6.53 -15.11
CA PHE A 151 9.83 -7.40 -13.99
C PHE A 151 11.13 -7.98 -13.42
N ARG A 152 11.24 -8.01 -12.09
CA ARG A 152 12.37 -8.58 -11.35
C ARG A 152 11.80 -9.61 -10.39
N LYS A 153 11.93 -10.89 -10.75
CA LYS A 153 11.35 -12.02 -10.01
C LYS A 153 12.07 -12.29 -8.70
N PHE A 154 13.38 -12.06 -8.67
CA PHE A 154 14.24 -12.26 -7.51
C PHE A 154 14.83 -10.91 -7.13
N ARG A 155 14.19 -10.24 -6.18
CA ARG A 155 14.68 -8.98 -5.62
C ARG A 155 14.67 -9.01 -4.11
#